data_AF-A0AAJ7RN14-F1
#
_entry.id   AF-A0AAJ7RN14-F1
#
_cell.length_a   1.000
_cell.length_b   1.000
_cell.length_c   1.000
_cell.angle_alpha   90.00
_cell.angle_beta   90.00
_cell.angle_gamma   90.00
#
_symmetry.space_group_name_H-M   'P 1'
#
loop_
_entity.id
_entity.type
_entity.pdbx_description
1 polymer ?
#
loop_
_entity_poly.entity_id
_entity_poly.type
_entity_poly.pdbx_seq_one_letter_code
_entity_poly.pdbx_strand_id
1 'polypeptide(L)'
;MFLDSRLPIILLVACTLAAMMQMASGRPHIRHHRGGTHCSRCGPGWGVSNRCTKGKDTECGKCLRGTYSPHHSTQPCWICSRCGPGLYEAHPCTSKMDTVCDSCHRQAQDNPDYRRKCRGHSFFLAPEDARNTGEESVLVNEPEEQFRMDGRDLILREDVEAALEDVDDVDEELAGMQRL
;
A
#
# COMPACT_ATOMS: atom_id res chain seq x y z
N MET A 1 -40.04 -31.16 -43.94
CA MET A 1 -39.14 -30.50 -42.98
C MET A 1 -40.00 -30.02 -41.83
N PHE A 2 -40.18 -30.86 -40.82
CA PHE A 2 -41.05 -30.57 -39.67
C PHE A 2 -40.25 -29.69 -38.70
N LEU A 3 -40.69 -28.44 -38.49
CA LEU A 3 -40.26 -27.69 -37.31
C LEU A 3 -40.80 -28.45 -36.11
N ASP A 4 -39.90 -29.03 -35.30
CA ASP A 4 -40.25 -29.73 -34.07
C ASP A 4 -41.19 -28.85 -33.24
N SER A 5 -42.45 -29.26 -33.09
CA SER A 5 -43.47 -28.51 -32.33
C SER A 5 -43.12 -28.36 -30.83
N ARG A 6 -42.02 -28.98 -30.41
CA ARG A 6 -41.41 -28.89 -29.08
C ARG A 6 -40.42 -27.74 -28.95
N LEU A 7 -39.85 -27.24 -30.05
CA LEU A 7 -38.91 -26.11 -30.06
C LEU A 7 -39.45 -24.83 -29.40
N PRO A 8 -40.70 -24.37 -29.66
CA PRO A 8 -41.23 -23.18 -28.98
C PRO A 8 -41.45 -23.42 -27.49
N ILE A 9 -41.79 -24.65 -27.08
CA ILE A 9 -41.99 -25.03 -25.68
C ILE A 9 -40.64 -24.99 -24.94
N ILE A 10 -39.58 -25.52 -25.55
CA ILE A 10 -38.22 -25.50 -24.99
C ILE A 10 -37.72 -24.06 -24.81
N LEU A 11 -37.97 -23.18 -25.78
CA LEU A 11 -37.60 -21.76 -25.69
C LEU A 11 -38.37 -21.03 -24.57
N LEU A 12 -39.66 -21.29 -24.42
CA LEU A 12 -40.44 -20.72 -23.32
C LEU A 12 -39.93 -21.18 -21.95
N VAL A 13 -39.67 -22.48 -21.80
CA VAL A 13 -39.11 -23.02 -20.55
C VAL A 13 -37.73 -22.43 -20.28
N ALA A 14 -36.85 -22.34 -21.27
CA ALA A 14 -35.53 -21.72 -21.13
C ALA A 14 -35.62 -20.23 -20.75
N CYS A 15 -36.51 -19.46 -21.37
CA CYS A 15 -36.76 -18.05 -21.03
C CYS A 15 -37.27 -17.88 -19.59
N THR A 16 -38.19 -18.73 -19.14
CA THR A 16 -38.70 -18.67 -17.76
C THR A 16 -37.60 -19.01 -16.75
N LEU A 17 -36.80 -20.04 -17.00
CA LEU A 17 -35.66 -20.39 -16.14
C LEU A 17 -34.62 -19.26 -16.09
N ALA A 18 -34.31 -18.62 -17.22
CA ALA A 18 -33.41 -17.47 -17.28
C ALA A 18 -33.95 -16.26 -16.49
N ALA A 19 -35.26 -15.98 -16.60
CA ALA A 19 -35.91 -14.89 -15.85
C ALA A 19 -35.89 -15.16 -14.33
N MET A 20 -36.10 -16.40 -13.90
CA MET A 20 -36.03 -16.79 -12.48
C MET A 20 -34.61 -16.64 -11.92
N MET A 21 -33.58 -16.95 -12.72
CA MET A 21 -32.17 -16.77 -12.31
C MET A 21 -31.79 -15.29 -12.14
N GLN A 22 -32.41 -14.38 -12.90
CA GLN A 22 -32.21 -12.93 -12.76
C GLN A 22 -32.88 -12.35 -11.50
N MET A 23 -33.98 -12.95 -11.03
CA MET A 23 -34.61 -12.54 -9.76
C MET A 23 -33.84 -13.02 -8.52
N ALA A 24 -33.08 -14.11 -8.64
CA ALA A 24 -32.25 -14.63 -7.54
C ALA A 24 -31.01 -13.79 -7.22
N SER A 25 -30.60 -12.86 -8.10
CA SER A 25 -29.48 -11.94 -7.83
C SER A 25 -29.86 -10.69 -7.02
N GLY A 26 -31.15 -10.46 -6.79
CA GLY A 26 -31.62 -9.44 -5.87
C GLY A 26 -31.59 -9.98 -4.44
N ARG A 27 -30.42 -10.04 -3.79
CA ARG A 27 -30.35 -10.33 -2.34
C ARG A 27 -31.12 -9.23 -1.61
N PRO A 28 -32.33 -9.47 -1.07
CA PRO A 28 -32.96 -8.52 -0.18
C PRO A 28 -32.18 -8.65 1.12
N HIS A 29 -31.29 -7.70 1.40
CA HIS A 29 -30.63 -7.65 2.68
C HIS A 29 -31.72 -7.32 3.70
N ILE A 30 -32.28 -8.34 4.35
CA ILE A 30 -33.26 -8.19 5.44
C ILE A 30 -32.58 -7.30 6.48
N ARG A 31 -32.94 -6.02 6.52
CA ARG A 31 -32.52 -5.10 7.58
C ARG A 31 -33.60 -5.13 8.63
N HIS A 32 -33.21 -5.43 9.87
CA HIS A 32 -34.04 -5.16 11.03
C HIS A 32 -34.31 -3.65 11.09
N HIS A 33 -35.42 -3.21 10.49
CA HIS A 33 -36.01 -1.92 10.77
C HIS A 33 -36.57 -1.96 12.20
N ARG A 34 -35.72 -1.66 13.19
CA ARG A 34 -36.18 -1.17 14.49
C ARG A 34 -36.06 0.36 14.45
N GLY A 35 -37.20 1.00 14.69
CA GLY A 35 -37.42 2.41 14.40
C GLY A 35 -36.43 3.37 15.08
N GLY A 36 -36.12 4.44 14.34
CA GLY A 36 -36.26 5.81 14.85
C GLY A 36 -35.12 6.41 15.67
N THR A 37 -34.13 5.66 16.14
CA THR A 37 -33.06 6.26 16.98
C THR A 37 -31.63 5.88 16.62
N HIS A 38 -31.42 4.86 15.77
CA HIS A 38 -30.08 4.40 15.41
C HIS A 38 -29.84 4.41 13.89
N CYS A 39 -28.68 4.92 13.51
CA CYS A 39 -28.19 4.93 12.14
C CYS A 39 -27.89 3.50 11.66
N SER A 40 -28.28 3.17 10.43
CA SER A 40 -27.94 1.87 9.85
C SER A 40 -26.43 1.73 9.66
N ARG A 41 -25.93 0.49 9.80
CA ARG A 41 -24.52 0.14 9.62
C ARG A 41 -24.30 -0.34 8.19
N CYS A 42 -23.21 0.08 7.58
CA CYS A 42 -22.76 -0.44 6.29
C CYS A 42 -22.18 -1.84 6.47
N GLY A 43 -22.40 -2.72 5.50
CA GLY A 43 -21.89 -4.09 5.54
C GLY A 43 -20.40 -4.20 5.16
N PRO A 44 -19.78 -5.37 5.35
CA PRO A 44 -18.40 -5.62 4.93
C PRO A 44 -18.20 -5.30 3.44
N GLY A 45 -17.14 -4.57 3.10
CA GLY A 45 -16.93 -4.07 1.74
C GLY A 45 -17.52 -2.69 1.47
N TRP A 46 -18.27 -2.15 2.42
CA TRP A 46 -18.95 -0.86 2.31
C TRP A 46 -18.65 0.01 3.53
N GLY A 47 -18.44 1.29 3.28
CA GLY A 47 -18.23 2.32 4.30
C GLY A 47 -19.26 3.42 4.18
N VAL A 48 -19.40 4.22 5.24
CA VAL A 48 -20.32 5.36 5.25
C VAL A 48 -19.82 6.42 4.27
N SER A 49 -20.65 6.73 3.26
CA SER A 49 -20.42 7.85 2.35
C SER A 49 -21.05 9.13 2.90
N ASN A 50 -22.30 9.04 3.35
CA ASN A 50 -23.00 10.12 4.05
C ASN A 50 -23.52 9.63 5.38
N ARG A 51 -23.17 10.36 6.44
CA ARG A 51 -23.65 10.07 7.79
C ARG A 51 -25.16 10.28 7.86
N CYS A 52 -25.82 9.44 8.65
CA CYS A 52 -27.21 9.62 9.02
C CYS A 52 -27.45 11.01 9.62
N THR A 53 -28.65 11.54 9.39
CA THR A 53 -29.15 12.76 10.02
C THR A 53 -30.57 12.52 10.52
N LYS A 54 -31.15 13.49 11.24
CA LYS A 54 -32.53 13.37 11.72
C LYS A 54 -33.48 13.24 10.51
N GLY A 55 -34.09 12.06 10.34
CA GLY A 55 -34.98 11.76 9.22
C GLY A 55 -34.32 11.19 7.96
N LYS A 56 -32.98 11.03 7.94
CA LYS A 56 -32.25 10.40 6.83
C LYS A 56 -31.30 9.32 7.36
N ASP A 57 -31.44 8.11 6.83
CA ASP A 57 -30.59 6.98 7.23
C ASP A 57 -29.18 7.09 6.61
N THR A 58 -28.25 6.28 7.11
CA THR A 58 -26.87 6.20 6.62
C THR A 58 -26.84 5.78 5.15
N GLU A 59 -26.05 6.50 4.34
CA GLU A 59 -25.73 6.07 2.99
C GLU A 59 -24.39 5.36 2.97
N CYS A 60 -24.35 4.22 2.28
CA CYS A 60 -23.18 3.37 2.19
C CYS A 60 -22.62 3.38 0.77
N GLY A 61 -21.31 3.63 0.65
CA GLY A 61 -20.54 3.51 -0.57
C GLY A 61 -19.65 2.27 -0.55
N LYS A 62 -19.37 1.71 -1.73
CA LYS A 62 -18.43 0.59 -1.86
C LYS A 62 -17.01 1.10 -1.61
N CYS A 63 -16.20 0.33 -0.87
CA CYS A 63 -14.80 0.68 -0.65
C CYS A 63 -14.03 0.68 -1.98
N LEU A 64 -13.30 1.76 -2.23
CA LEU A 64 -12.45 1.94 -3.39
C LEU A 64 -11.16 1.13 -3.23
N ARG A 65 -10.40 0.97 -4.32
CA ARG A 65 -9.08 0.32 -4.27
C ARG A 65 -8.18 1.05 -3.26
N GLY A 66 -7.46 0.31 -2.43
CA GLY A 66 -6.67 0.86 -1.33
C GLY A 66 -7.47 1.19 -0.07
N THR A 67 -8.75 0.81 0.00
CA THR A 67 -9.57 0.92 1.22
C THR A 67 -10.37 -0.35 1.51
N TYR A 68 -10.68 -0.61 2.78
CA TYR A 68 -11.41 -1.79 3.23
C TYR A 68 -12.38 -1.51 4.40
N SER A 69 -13.32 -2.43 4.60
CA SER A 69 -14.26 -2.44 5.73
C SER A 69 -14.59 -3.90 6.08
N PRO A 70 -14.09 -4.44 7.22
CA PRO A 70 -14.20 -5.87 7.50
C PRO A 70 -15.53 -6.29 8.13
N HIS A 71 -16.18 -5.39 8.84
CA HIS A 71 -17.37 -5.68 9.64
C HIS A 71 -18.45 -4.62 9.44
N HIS A 72 -19.63 -4.87 10.01
CA HIS A 72 -20.71 -3.91 10.00
C HIS A 72 -20.32 -2.62 10.75
N SER A 73 -20.15 -1.52 10.03
CA SER A 73 -19.56 -0.29 10.57
C SER A 73 -20.38 0.96 10.22
N THR A 74 -20.30 1.98 11.08
CA THR A 74 -20.78 3.35 10.84
C THR A 74 -19.63 4.30 10.47
N GLN A 75 -18.45 3.74 10.21
CA GLN A 75 -17.27 4.48 9.76
C GLN A 75 -17.15 4.44 8.23
N PRO A 76 -16.45 5.41 7.63
CA PRO A 76 -15.99 5.29 6.24
C PRO A 76 -15.04 4.10 6.10
N CYS A 77 -14.72 3.73 4.85
CA CYS A 77 -13.73 2.70 4.59
C CYS A 77 -12.36 3.11 5.16
N TRP A 78 -11.66 2.17 5.77
CA TRP A 78 -10.31 2.36 6.28
C TRP A 78 -9.30 2.25 5.14
N ILE A 79 -8.20 2.98 5.25
CA ILE A 79 -7.09 2.89 4.30
C ILE A 79 -6.37 1.56 4.56
N CYS A 80 -6.03 0.83 3.49
CA CYS A 80 -5.26 -0.40 3.62
C CYS A 80 -3.86 -0.11 4.19
N SER A 81 -3.42 -0.98 5.07
CA SER A 81 -2.05 -1.00 5.59
C SER A 81 -1.06 -1.31 4.45
N ARG A 82 0.17 -0.80 4.57
CA ARG A 82 1.27 -1.11 3.64
C ARG A 82 2.33 -1.93 4.37
N CYS A 83 2.97 -2.84 3.65
CA CYS A 83 4.04 -3.66 4.21
C CYS A 83 5.36 -2.89 4.17
N GLY A 84 5.98 -2.75 5.35
CA GLY A 84 7.24 -2.07 5.56
C GLY A 84 8.46 -2.81 4.97
N PRO A 85 9.68 -2.27 5.16
CA PRO A 85 10.91 -2.92 4.71
C PRO A 85 11.08 -4.31 5.33
N GLY A 86 11.58 -5.27 4.55
CA GLY A 86 11.76 -6.66 4.99
C GLY A 86 10.45 -7.47 5.16
N LEU A 87 9.30 -6.87 4.81
CA LEU A 87 8.00 -7.52 4.76
C LEU A 87 7.46 -7.54 3.33
N TYR A 88 6.64 -8.54 3.03
CA TYR A 88 5.92 -8.65 1.77
C TYR A 88 4.41 -8.81 2.01
N GLU A 89 3.61 -8.46 1.00
CA GLU A 89 2.17 -8.61 0.99
C GLU A 89 1.82 -10.09 0.77
N ALA A 90 1.61 -10.81 1.88
CA ALA A 90 1.19 -12.21 1.86
C ALA A 90 -0.26 -12.35 1.37
N HIS A 91 -1.14 -11.45 1.82
CA HIS A 91 -2.49 -11.33 1.28
C HIS A 91 -2.79 -9.90 0.87
N PRO A 92 -3.27 -9.70 -0.37
CA PRO A 92 -3.49 -8.36 -0.85
C PRO A 92 -4.73 -7.71 -0.24
N CYS A 93 -4.70 -6.38 -0.14
CA CYS A 93 -5.87 -5.66 0.35
C CYS A 93 -7.09 -5.90 -0.54
N THR A 94 -8.24 -6.09 0.08
CA THR A 94 -9.53 -6.20 -0.60
C THR A 94 -10.53 -5.24 0.03
N SER A 95 -11.69 -5.03 -0.60
CA SER A 95 -12.71 -4.16 0.02
C SER A 95 -13.15 -4.63 1.42
N LYS A 96 -12.91 -5.91 1.79
CA LYS A 96 -13.37 -6.52 3.04
C LYS A 96 -12.24 -6.87 4.01
N MET A 97 -10.99 -6.83 3.59
CA MET A 97 -9.86 -7.30 4.38
C MET A 97 -8.68 -6.38 4.14
N ASP A 98 -7.97 -6.06 5.21
CA ASP A 98 -6.72 -5.33 5.12
C ASP A 98 -5.65 -6.16 4.40
N THR A 99 -4.58 -5.47 4.00
CA THR A 99 -3.31 -6.08 3.63
C THR A 99 -2.77 -6.92 4.79
N VAL A 100 -2.34 -8.15 4.52
CA VAL A 100 -1.61 -8.97 5.50
C VAL A 100 -0.16 -9.05 5.08
N CYS A 101 0.72 -8.60 5.97
CA CYS A 101 2.16 -8.60 5.76
C CYS A 101 2.82 -9.81 6.43
N ASP A 102 3.81 -10.39 5.77
CA ASP A 102 4.64 -11.46 6.33
C ASP A 102 6.13 -11.18 6.11
N SER A 103 6.99 -11.85 6.86
CA SER A 103 8.43 -11.57 6.86
C SER A 103 9.15 -12.26 5.70
N CYS A 104 10.14 -11.56 5.12
CA CYS A 104 10.99 -12.13 4.06
C CYS A 104 11.78 -13.39 4.52
N HIS A 105 11.87 -13.66 5.83
CA HIS A 105 12.43 -14.89 6.37
C HIS A 105 11.59 -16.12 6.04
N ARG A 106 10.28 -15.98 5.85
CA ARG A 106 9.43 -17.07 5.37
C ARG A 106 9.45 -17.10 3.86
N GLN A 107 9.94 -18.20 3.30
CA GLN A 107 10.06 -18.35 1.86
C GLN A 107 8.67 -18.51 1.22
N ALA A 108 8.34 -17.61 0.30
CA ALA A 108 7.09 -17.64 -0.46
C ALA A 108 7.37 -17.41 -1.95
N GLN A 109 8.14 -18.31 -2.58
CA GLN A 109 8.60 -18.15 -3.97
C GLN A 109 7.45 -18.01 -4.99
N ASP A 110 6.29 -18.57 -4.69
CA ASP A 110 5.08 -18.48 -5.52
C ASP A 110 4.42 -17.09 -5.45
N ASN A 111 4.69 -16.30 -4.42
CA ASN A 111 4.12 -14.96 -4.28
C ASN A 111 4.94 -13.94 -5.11
N PRO A 112 4.32 -13.20 -6.04
CA PRO A 112 5.02 -12.19 -6.85
C PRO A 112 5.55 -11.02 -6.01
N ASP A 113 4.86 -10.63 -4.93
CA ASP A 113 5.31 -9.54 -4.04
C ASP A 113 6.53 -9.97 -3.23
N TYR A 114 6.53 -11.21 -2.71
CA TYR A 114 7.72 -11.80 -2.09
C TYR A 114 8.92 -11.79 -3.03
N ARG A 115 8.74 -12.23 -4.28
CA ARG A 115 9.83 -12.23 -5.27
C ARG A 115 10.34 -10.83 -5.60
N ARG A 116 9.49 -9.81 -5.53
CA ARG A 116 9.87 -8.42 -5.77
C ARG A 116 10.61 -7.81 -4.59
N LYS A 117 10.11 -8.02 -3.36
CA LYS A 117 10.63 -7.35 -2.14
C LYS A 117 11.75 -8.12 -1.44
N CYS A 118 11.78 -9.44 -1.53
CA CYS A 118 12.66 -10.28 -0.71
C CYS A 118 13.82 -10.93 -1.48
N ARG A 119 13.77 -10.96 -2.82
CA ARG A 119 14.77 -11.67 -3.65
C ARG A 119 15.99 -10.76 -3.92
N GLY A 120 16.89 -10.65 -2.95
CA GLY A 120 18.13 -9.89 -3.12
C GLY A 120 18.67 -9.15 -1.89
N HIS A 121 18.10 -9.35 -0.69
CA HIS A 121 18.55 -8.68 0.54
C HIS A 121 18.40 -7.14 0.52
N SER A 122 17.49 -6.60 -0.29
CA SER A 122 17.14 -5.18 -0.24
C SER A 122 16.32 -4.90 1.02
N PHE A 123 16.94 -4.29 2.02
CA PHE A 123 16.32 -3.85 3.27
C PHE A 123 15.48 -2.56 3.10
N PHE A 124 15.34 -2.07 1.87
CA PHE A 124 14.64 -0.84 1.55
C PHE A 124 13.19 -1.11 1.10
N LEU A 125 12.31 -0.14 1.37
CA LEU A 125 10.95 -0.14 0.82
C LEU A 125 11.01 -0.16 -0.71
N ALA A 126 10.11 -0.91 -1.35
CA ALA A 126 10.01 -0.89 -2.80
C ALA A 126 9.71 0.55 -3.27
N PRO A 127 10.30 1.04 -4.39
CA PRO A 127 10.11 2.42 -4.86
C PRO A 127 8.63 2.82 -5.02
N GLU A 128 7.75 1.89 -5.39
CA GLU A 128 6.30 2.12 -5.44
C GLU A 128 5.65 2.39 -4.08
N ASP A 129 6.20 1.82 -3.00
CA ASP A 129 5.67 1.91 -1.64
C ASP A 129 6.19 3.17 -0.91
N ALA A 130 7.40 3.62 -1.24
CA ALA A 130 8.01 4.85 -0.76
C ALA A 130 7.39 6.12 -1.36
N ARG A 131 6.61 5.97 -2.44
CA ARG A 131 5.97 7.10 -3.11
C ARG A 131 4.97 7.78 -2.17
N ASN A 132 5.19 9.07 -1.91
CA ASN A 132 4.44 9.92 -0.99
C ASN A 132 4.62 9.61 0.52
N THR A 133 5.64 8.85 0.94
CA THR A 133 5.90 8.60 2.38
C THR A 133 6.88 9.59 3.02
N GLY A 134 7.40 10.57 2.28
CA GLY A 134 8.44 11.48 2.80
C GLY A 134 9.80 10.81 3.01
N GLU A 135 9.91 9.51 2.73
CA GLU A 135 11.13 8.70 2.73
C GLU A 135 11.76 8.60 1.33
N GLU A 136 11.27 9.40 0.39
CA GLU A 136 11.83 9.56 -0.96
C GLU A 136 13.16 10.33 -0.85
N SER A 137 14.23 9.61 -0.49
CA SER A 137 15.58 10.16 -0.50
C SER A 137 16.19 10.01 -1.91
N VAL A 138 16.83 11.08 -2.38
CA VAL A 138 17.48 11.21 -3.71
C VAL A 138 18.53 10.11 -3.96
N LEU A 139 18.99 9.42 -2.92
CA LEU A 139 19.98 8.34 -2.97
C LEU A 139 19.46 7.00 -3.53
N VAL A 140 18.15 6.88 -3.83
CA VAL A 140 17.54 5.58 -4.20
C VAL A 140 17.57 5.29 -5.72
N ASN A 141 17.93 6.27 -6.55
CA ASN A 141 18.01 6.09 -8.00
C ASN A 141 19.42 6.29 -8.58
N GLU A 142 20.44 6.50 -7.76
CA GLU A 142 21.80 6.36 -8.30
C GLU A 142 22.09 4.86 -8.48
N PRO A 143 22.55 4.44 -9.68
CA PRO A 143 23.09 3.09 -9.82
C PRO A 143 24.16 2.92 -8.74
N GLU A 144 24.42 1.68 -8.32
CA GLU A 144 25.58 1.36 -7.50
C GLU A 144 26.84 1.85 -8.25
N GLU A 145 27.20 3.12 -8.12
CA GLU A 145 28.53 3.57 -8.36
C GLU A 145 29.31 2.86 -7.28
N GLN A 146 29.89 1.74 -7.70
CA GLN A 146 30.98 1.09 -7.03
C GLN A 146 31.91 2.22 -6.60
N PHE A 147 31.83 2.60 -5.33
CA PHE A 147 32.71 3.60 -4.72
C PHE A 147 34.12 3.05 -4.85
N ARG A 148 34.71 3.33 -6.01
CA ARG A 148 36.06 2.98 -6.33
C ARG A 148 36.86 3.94 -5.47
N MET A 149 37.35 3.42 -4.35
CA MET A 149 38.28 4.09 -3.44
C MET A 149 39.64 4.35 -4.12
N ASP A 150 39.65 4.78 -5.39
CA ASP A 150 40.84 5.26 -6.07
C ASP A 150 40.94 6.75 -5.72
N GLY A 151 41.59 7.06 -4.60
CA GLY A 151 41.79 8.45 -4.18
C GLY A 151 41.79 8.68 -2.68
N ARG A 152 41.48 7.67 -1.85
CA ARG A 152 41.60 7.77 -0.39
C ARG A 152 42.98 8.28 0.04
N ASP A 153 44.03 7.78 -0.61
CA ASP A 153 45.41 8.16 -0.29
C ASP A 153 45.75 9.59 -0.75
N LEU A 154 45.04 10.12 -1.75
CA LEU A 154 45.17 11.52 -2.17
C LEU A 154 44.49 12.45 -1.16
N ILE A 155 43.26 12.13 -0.76
CA ILE A 155 42.50 12.93 0.22
C ILE A 155 43.22 12.94 1.57
N LEU A 156 43.73 11.80 2.03
CA LEU A 156 44.52 11.74 3.27
C LEU A 156 45.78 12.61 3.19
N ARG A 157 46.36 12.75 2.00
CA ARG A 157 47.57 13.54 1.80
C ARG A 157 47.27 15.03 1.80
N GLU A 158 46.17 15.46 1.18
CA GLU A 158 45.69 16.85 1.24
C GLU A 158 45.32 17.26 2.67
N ASP A 159 44.64 16.39 3.42
CA ASP A 159 44.27 16.66 4.82
C ASP A 159 45.51 16.80 5.73
N VAL A 160 46.54 15.97 5.50
CA VAL A 160 47.81 16.06 6.24
C VAL A 160 48.59 17.32 5.86
N GLU A 161 48.58 17.71 4.58
CA GLU A 161 49.27 18.91 4.10
C GLU A 161 48.63 20.18 4.67
N ALA A 162 47.31 20.30 4.63
CA ALA A 162 46.58 21.41 5.24
C ALA A 162 46.81 21.51 6.75
N ALA A 163 46.87 20.38 7.46
CA ALA A 163 47.13 20.37 8.90
C ALA A 163 48.57 20.78 9.27
N LEU A 164 49.53 20.66 8.34
CA LEU A 164 50.91 21.11 8.55
C LEU A 164 51.05 22.61 8.27
N GLU A 165 50.38 23.13 7.24
CA GLU A 165 50.33 24.57 6.96
C GLU A 165 49.73 25.36 8.13
N ASP A 166 48.65 24.85 8.74
CA ASP A 166 48.05 25.44 9.95
C ASP A 166 49.02 25.47 11.15
N VAL A 167 49.97 24.53 11.23
CA VAL A 167 50.97 24.49 12.31
C VAL A 167 52.10 25.48 12.05
N ASP A 168 52.55 25.60 10.79
CA ASP A 168 53.57 26.55 10.39
C ASP A 168 53.11 28.01 10.58
N ASP A 169 51.84 28.31 10.27
CA ASP A 169 51.24 29.64 10.52
C ASP A 169 51.18 29.99 12.01
N VAL A 170 50.89 29.01 12.88
CA VAL A 170 50.84 29.19 14.34
C VAL A 170 52.24 29.40 14.92
N ASP A 171 53.25 28.69 14.42
CA ASP A 171 54.64 28.87 14.83
C ASP A 171 55.20 30.23 14.38
N GLU A 172 54.79 30.73 13.20
CA GLU A 172 55.18 32.05 12.71
C GLU A 172 54.51 33.19 13.52
N GLU A 173 53.25 33.02 13.93
CA GLU A 173 52.55 33.93 14.84
C GLU A 173 53.20 33.95 16.24
N LEU A 174 53.57 32.79 16.78
CA LEU A 174 54.23 32.66 18.09
C LEU A 174 55.65 33.27 18.09
N ALA A 175 56.40 33.12 16.99
CA ALA A 175 57.71 33.74 16.80
C ALA A 175 57.62 35.28 16.67
N GLY A 176 56.52 35.79 16.11
CA GLY A 176 56.22 37.23 16.06
C GLY A 176 55.91 37.82 17.43
N MET A 177 55.20 37.07 18.29
CA MET A 177 54.88 37.49 19.66
C MET A 177 56.08 37.50 20.62
N GLN A 178 57.13 36.71 20.35
CA GLN A 178 58.37 36.68 21.16
C GLN A 178 59.39 37.77 20.81
N ARG A 179 59.11 38.62 19.81
CA ARG A 179 59.98 39.75 19.38
C ARG A 179 59.48 41.13 19.83
N LEU A 180 58.48 41.18 20.72
CA LEU A 180 58.06 42.37 21.49
C LEU A 180 58.55 42.24 22.95
#